data_AF-A0A7Y3MVU8-F1
#
_entry.id   AF-A0A7Y3MVU8-F1
#
_cell.length_a   1.000
_cell.length_b   1.000
_cell.length_c   1.000
_cell.angle_alpha   90.00
_cell.angle_beta   90.00
_cell.angle_gamma   90.00
#
_symmetry.space_group_name_H-M   'P 1'
#
loop_
_entity.id
_entity.type
_entity.pdbx_description
1 polymer ?
#
loop_
_entity_poly.entity_id
_entity_poly.type
_entity_poly.pdbx_seq_one_letter_code
_entity_poly.pdbx_strand_id
1 'polypeptide(L)'
;DPDRLYVSSQRLWMTRDGGNTWENLSGDLTRADPATLQHSGGPITGDMNGPEVYATIFAVAPGKLDVDVIWAGSDDGLVHVTQDGGQTWADVTPPDMPDFGRVSQIDGSAFESGRAYMSVRKPLLDDFSPYVWKTADYGATWTKIVDGIREDAYVHAVREDPNRRGLLYAATQHGVYVSFDDGGWWEPLGHGFPDIPVIDLIVERDELVIGSHGRSFWILDNVSPLRQYEGDLTDTAVKLFTPASGIRSGGDMTLSWWLAEEPEFVRLEIVDAAGEVVRTFEPEPSAEDGDSTASPGPEARYRNRPDLPLRAGLSSIKWDLRGDAFTVFPGMILWGVRRNAPALPPGEYTARLTADGVTATAPLTIERNPWIEDATQADLEAQYAFSSRVRDKVNEANEAVIRIRRIRAQAEAALESSDDGRLEEAVERLDGNASEVEANIYQVRNRSGQDPLNFPIKVNNRLANLMSMAEMGDGRPGTYMPEIFQILEAELQGYANRLQEVWATDLAAVNRELERLGMDPIDPNCADDERCPIA
;
A
#
# COMPACT_ATOMS: atom_id res chain seq x y z
N ASP A 1 -0.78 29.18 8.62
CA ASP A 1 0.37 29.89 9.22
C ASP A 1 0.92 29.01 10.33
N PRO A 2 2.07 28.35 10.13
CA PRO A 2 2.60 27.37 11.09
C PRO A 2 3.08 28.01 12.41
N ASP A 3 3.29 29.33 12.45
CA ASP A 3 3.74 30.04 13.64
C ASP A 3 2.59 30.53 14.53
N ARG A 4 1.33 30.37 14.07
CA ARG A 4 0.13 30.66 14.86
C ARG A 4 -0.33 29.45 15.65
N LEU A 5 -0.36 29.59 16.97
CA LEU A 5 -0.87 28.57 17.89
C LEU A 5 -1.93 29.17 18.81
N TYR A 6 -2.80 28.31 19.31
CA TYR A 6 -3.87 28.67 20.24
C TYR A 6 -3.79 27.82 21.50
N VAL A 7 -4.07 28.45 22.64
CA VAL A 7 -4.25 27.78 23.93
C VAL A 7 -5.48 28.36 24.58
N SER A 8 -6.26 27.53 25.27
CA SER A 8 -7.50 27.94 25.91
C SER A 8 -7.44 27.89 27.44
N SER A 9 -8.18 28.82 28.04
CA SER A 9 -8.75 28.76 29.39
C SER A 9 -10.26 28.99 29.25
N GLN A 10 -10.91 29.73 30.15
CA GLN A 10 -12.21 30.35 29.84
C GLN A 10 -12.12 31.40 28.71
N ARG A 11 -10.89 31.78 28.33
CA ARG A 11 -10.58 32.70 27.22
C ARG A 11 -9.66 32.02 26.21
N LEU A 12 -9.67 32.49 24.98
CA LEU A 12 -8.76 32.05 23.95
C LEU A 12 -7.50 32.92 23.95
N TRP A 13 -6.34 32.27 23.93
CA TRP A 13 -5.03 32.89 23.85
C TRP A 13 -4.37 32.48 22.54
N MET A 14 -3.59 33.38 21.95
CA MET A 14 -2.94 33.13 20.68
C MET A 14 -1.51 33.67 20.65
N THR A 15 -0.66 32.98 19.92
CA THR A 15 0.69 33.38 19.57
C THR A 15 0.81 33.50 18.05
N ARG A 16 1.72 34.36 17.58
CA ARG A 16 2.06 34.54 16.16
C ARG A 16 3.54 34.28 15.88
N ASP A 17 4.27 33.80 16.88
CA ASP A 17 5.73 33.70 16.87
C ASP A 17 6.21 32.35 17.40
N GLY A 18 5.41 31.29 17.19
CA GLY A 18 5.76 29.93 17.62
C GLY A 18 5.74 29.74 19.14
N GLY A 19 4.99 30.56 19.88
CA GLY A 19 4.78 30.42 21.32
C GLY A 19 5.68 31.27 22.20
N ASN A 20 6.44 32.21 21.63
CA ASN A 20 7.31 33.12 22.40
C ASN A 20 6.50 34.19 23.14
N THR A 21 5.46 34.72 22.50
CA THR A 21 4.54 35.69 23.10
C THR A 21 3.08 35.28 22.91
N TRP A 22 2.24 35.61 23.88
CA TRP A 22 0.82 35.26 23.93
C TRP A 22 -0.04 36.49 24.17
N GLU A 23 -1.07 36.64 23.34
CA GLU A 23 -2.08 37.69 23.45
C GLU A 23 -3.46 37.09 23.79
N ASN A 24 -4.26 37.83 24.57
CA ASN A 24 -5.64 37.46 24.83
C ASN A 24 -6.49 37.78 23.60
N LEU A 25 -7.16 36.78 23.06
CA LEU A 25 -7.95 36.87 21.84
C LEU A 25 -9.46 36.94 22.11
N SER A 26 -9.93 36.71 23.34
CA SER A 26 -11.36 36.74 23.64
C SER A 26 -11.70 37.24 25.05
N GLY A 27 -13.00 37.51 25.24
CA GLY A 27 -13.61 37.51 26.57
C GLY A 27 -13.75 36.10 27.12
N ASP A 28 -14.53 35.95 28.19
CA ASP A 28 -14.99 34.64 28.65
C ASP A 28 -15.99 34.08 27.62
N LEU A 29 -15.70 32.90 27.05
CA LEU A 29 -16.55 32.24 26.05
C LEU A 29 -17.28 31.01 26.64
N THR A 30 -17.38 30.94 27.96
CA THR A 30 -17.99 29.83 28.70
C THR A 30 -19.27 30.28 29.38
N ARG A 31 -20.09 29.33 29.83
CA ARG A 31 -21.30 29.64 30.60
C ARG A 31 -20.94 30.22 31.97
N ALA A 32 -19.88 29.68 32.58
CA ALA A 32 -19.36 30.11 33.87
C ALA A 32 -20.43 30.22 34.97
N ASP A 33 -21.35 29.25 35.03
CA ASP A 33 -22.42 29.25 36.03
C ASP A 33 -21.80 29.20 37.44
N PRO A 34 -22.05 30.20 38.30
CA PRO A 34 -21.52 30.19 39.66
C PRO A 34 -21.87 28.93 40.47
N ALA A 35 -22.99 28.27 40.15
CA ALA A 35 -23.39 27.01 40.79
C ALA A 35 -22.46 25.84 40.44
N THR A 36 -21.78 25.87 39.30
CA THR A 36 -20.89 24.81 38.84
C THR A 36 -19.41 25.08 39.17
N LEU A 37 -19.07 26.31 39.58
CA LEU A 37 -17.69 26.74 39.89
C LEU A 37 -17.35 26.63 41.40
N GLN A 38 -17.90 25.63 42.06
CA GLN A 38 -17.70 25.39 43.50
C GLN A 38 -16.39 24.63 43.78
N HIS A 39 -16.05 24.48 45.06
CA HIS A 39 -14.92 23.67 45.45
C HIS A 39 -15.18 22.18 45.16
N SER A 40 -14.34 21.56 44.32
CA SER A 40 -14.41 20.14 43.97
C SER A 40 -14.10 19.22 45.16
N GLY A 41 -14.63 17.99 45.13
CA GLY A 41 -14.45 16.96 46.17
C GLY A 41 -15.31 17.13 47.43
N GLY A 42 -16.22 18.10 47.43
CA GLY A 42 -17.20 18.31 48.49
C GLY A 42 -16.58 18.68 49.86
N PRO A 43 -17.38 18.67 50.94
CA PRO A 43 -16.94 19.17 52.24
C PRO A 43 -15.99 18.23 53.01
N ILE A 44 -15.76 17.01 52.51
CA ILE A 44 -15.05 15.95 53.25
C ILE A 44 -13.62 15.75 52.73
N THR A 45 -13.45 15.59 51.41
CA THR A 45 -12.16 15.16 50.86
C THR A 45 -11.41 16.31 50.20
N GLY A 46 -12.10 17.27 49.56
CA GLY A 46 -11.48 18.37 48.82
C GLY A 46 -10.55 17.86 47.72
N ASP A 47 -11.05 17.74 46.51
CA ASP A 47 -10.31 17.15 45.38
C ASP A 47 -10.13 18.19 44.29
N MET A 48 -9.16 19.08 44.51
CA MET A 48 -8.84 20.20 43.63
C MET A 48 -7.43 20.00 43.07
N ASN A 49 -7.27 18.96 42.25
CA ASN A 49 -5.98 18.64 41.64
C ASN A 49 -5.85 19.19 40.21
N GLY A 50 -6.90 19.79 39.65
CA GLY A 50 -6.89 20.60 38.42
C GLY A 50 -7.76 20.05 37.29
N PRO A 51 -7.76 18.74 36.98
CA PRO A 51 -8.70 18.08 36.08
C PRO A 51 -10.19 18.36 36.33
N GLU A 52 -10.56 18.80 37.53
CA GLU A 52 -11.93 19.14 37.91
C GLU A 52 -12.32 20.60 37.56
N VAL A 53 -11.39 21.39 37.04
CA VAL A 53 -11.65 22.77 36.59
C VAL A 53 -12.61 22.73 35.41
N TYR A 54 -13.77 23.35 35.61
CA TYR A 54 -14.90 23.40 34.68
C TYR A 54 -15.12 24.85 34.19
N ALA A 55 -15.95 25.04 33.16
CA ALA A 55 -16.10 26.31 32.44
C ALA A 55 -14.79 26.74 31.77
N THR A 56 -14.31 25.87 30.88
CA THR A 56 -13.14 26.10 30.03
C THR A 56 -13.50 25.91 28.56
N ILE A 57 -12.85 26.66 27.68
CA ILE A 57 -12.90 26.39 26.24
C ILE A 57 -12.13 25.09 26.00
N PHE A 58 -12.88 24.03 25.71
CA PHE A 58 -12.39 22.67 25.60
C PHE A 58 -11.97 22.32 24.16
N ALA A 59 -12.66 22.90 23.17
CA ALA A 59 -12.37 22.73 21.75
C ALA A 59 -12.08 24.08 21.10
N VAL A 60 -10.98 24.15 20.35
CA VAL A 60 -10.64 25.29 19.49
C VAL A 60 -10.40 24.76 18.09
N ALA A 61 -11.08 25.33 17.09
CA ALA A 61 -10.92 24.93 15.70
C ALA A 61 -10.72 26.16 14.81
N PRO A 62 -9.47 26.48 14.43
CA PRO A 62 -9.18 27.45 13.40
C PRO A 62 -9.73 26.97 12.04
N GLY A 63 -10.16 27.90 11.19
CA GLY A 63 -10.62 27.61 9.83
C GLY A 63 -9.50 27.05 8.96
N LYS A 64 -9.83 26.04 8.12
CA LYS A 64 -8.87 25.43 7.19
C LYS A 64 -8.64 26.28 5.94
N LEU A 65 -9.61 27.12 5.57
CA LEU A 65 -9.58 27.97 4.37
C LEU A 65 -9.43 29.47 4.66
N ASP A 66 -9.86 29.90 5.84
CA ASP A 66 -9.80 31.29 6.28
C ASP A 66 -9.28 31.36 7.71
N VAL A 67 -8.18 32.10 7.89
CA VAL A 67 -7.48 32.23 9.17
C VAL A 67 -8.20 33.15 10.15
N ASP A 68 -9.14 33.97 9.67
CA ASP A 68 -9.93 34.88 10.51
C ASP A 68 -11.17 34.19 11.09
N VAL A 69 -11.48 32.97 10.61
CA VAL A 69 -12.55 32.13 11.16
C VAL A 69 -11.98 31.23 12.26
N ILE A 70 -12.50 31.37 13.47
CA ILE A 70 -12.10 30.51 14.60
C ILE A 70 -13.35 30.11 15.38
N TRP A 71 -13.50 28.81 15.62
CA TRP A 71 -14.55 28.24 16.45
C TRP A 71 -14.02 27.90 17.83
N ALA A 72 -14.83 28.14 18.86
CA ALA A 72 -14.54 27.80 20.25
C ALA A 72 -15.75 27.08 20.85
N GLY A 73 -15.51 25.97 21.54
CA GLY A 73 -16.54 25.21 22.25
C GLY A 73 -16.11 24.96 23.70
N SER A 74 -17.00 25.21 24.64
CA SER A 74 -16.71 25.02 26.07
C SER A 74 -17.15 23.66 26.61
N ASP A 75 -16.56 23.25 27.73
CA ASP A 75 -16.98 22.05 28.46
C ASP A 75 -18.31 22.22 29.22
N ASP A 76 -18.80 23.44 29.35
CA ASP A 76 -20.09 23.82 29.93
C ASP A 76 -21.17 24.20 28.90
N GLY A 77 -20.91 23.92 27.63
CA GLY A 77 -21.93 23.83 26.60
C GLY A 77 -22.29 25.16 25.94
N LEU A 78 -21.30 26.01 25.69
CA LEU A 78 -21.42 27.13 24.74
C LEU A 78 -20.52 26.92 23.52
N VAL A 79 -20.98 27.41 22.37
CA VAL A 79 -20.26 27.41 21.10
C VAL A 79 -20.19 28.84 20.59
N HIS A 80 -18.99 29.29 20.24
CA HIS A 80 -18.76 30.62 19.70
C HIS A 80 -17.97 30.56 18.40
N VAL A 81 -18.18 31.56 17.54
CA VAL A 81 -17.40 31.76 16.32
C VAL A 81 -16.97 33.22 16.19
N THR A 82 -15.76 33.43 15.69
CA THR A 82 -15.29 34.71 15.16
C THR A 82 -15.06 34.56 13.66
N GLN A 83 -15.27 35.65 12.91
CA GLN A 83 -14.98 35.76 11.47
C GLN A 83 -14.04 36.95 11.18
N ASP A 84 -13.47 37.57 12.22
CA ASP A 84 -12.62 38.76 12.14
C ASP A 84 -11.31 38.59 12.92
N GLY A 85 -10.88 37.32 13.07
CA GLY A 85 -9.62 36.97 13.72
C GLY A 85 -9.64 37.17 15.22
N GLY A 86 -10.82 37.12 15.86
CA GLY A 86 -11.01 37.21 17.31
C GLY A 86 -11.37 38.59 17.85
N GLN A 87 -11.64 39.58 16.99
CA GLN A 87 -12.06 40.91 17.45
C GLN A 87 -13.49 40.88 18.01
N THR A 88 -14.38 40.12 17.36
CA THR A 88 -15.74 39.87 17.82
C THR A 88 -16.08 38.39 17.81
N TRP A 89 -16.92 37.97 18.75
CA TRP A 89 -17.36 36.60 18.94
C TRP A 89 -18.88 36.55 19.02
N ALA A 90 -19.50 35.66 18.24
CA ALA A 90 -20.93 35.38 18.28
C ALA A 90 -21.17 34.06 19.02
N ASP A 91 -22.10 34.04 19.98
CA ASP A 91 -22.65 32.80 20.52
C ASP A 91 -23.56 32.17 19.48
N VAL A 92 -23.19 30.97 19.06
CA VAL A 92 -23.84 30.18 18.00
C VAL A 92 -24.23 28.81 18.53
N THR A 93 -24.48 28.69 19.84
CA THR A 93 -24.86 27.43 20.48
C THR A 93 -26.16 26.87 19.87
N PRO A 94 -26.19 25.61 19.39
CA PRO A 94 -27.41 25.00 18.87
C PRO A 94 -28.53 25.03 19.94
N PRO A 95 -29.75 25.50 19.63
CA PRO A 95 -30.82 25.58 20.62
C PRO A 95 -31.21 24.24 21.25
N ASP A 96 -31.08 23.16 20.48
CA ASP A 96 -31.42 21.80 20.89
C ASP A 96 -30.20 21.01 21.41
N MET A 97 -29.05 21.67 21.63
CA MET A 97 -27.87 21.05 22.23
C MET A 97 -28.18 20.64 23.68
N PRO A 98 -27.77 19.43 24.13
CA PRO A 98 -28.02 19.01 25.51
C PRO A 98 -27.38 19.99 26.49
N ASP A 99 -28.14 20.37 27.51
CA ASP A 99 -27.66 21.28 28.55
C ASP A 99 -26.42 20.70 29.26
N PHE A 100 -25.42 21.55 29.51
CA PHE A 100 -24.09 21.20 30.01
C PHE A 100 -23.36 20.12 29.18
N GLY A 101 -23.73 19.96 27.90
CA GLY A 101 -23.00 19.12 26.96
C GLY A 101 -21.60 19.66 26.71
N ARG A 102 -20.56 18.85 26.96
CA ARG A 102 -19.18 19.23 26.64
C ARG A 102 -18.99 19.19 25.13
N VAL A 103 -18.66 20.34 24.54
CA VAL A 103 -18.18 20.42 23.17
C VAL A 103 -16.80 19.78 23.13
N SER A 104 -16.73 18.57 22.57
CA SER A 104 -15.52 17.74 22.67
C SER A 104 -14.54 18.02 21.56
N GLN A 105 -15.05 18.32 20.37
CA GLN A 105 -14.25 18.65 19.20
C GLN A 105 -15.12 19.40 18.17
N ILE A 106 -14.48 20.31 17.44
CA ILE A 106 -15.04 21.01 16.29
C ILE A 106 -14.08 20.81 15.10
N ASP A 107 -14.61 20.53 13.92
CA ASP A 107 -13.87 20.47 12.65
C ASP A 107 -14.40 21.55 11.71
N GLY A 108 -13.58 22.57 11.44
CA GLY A 108 -13.85 23.49 10.34
C GLY A 108 -13.72 22.76 9.02
N SER A 109 -14.61 23.03 8.06
CA SER A 109 -14.59 22.33 6.78
C SER A 109 -13.34 22.64 5.96
N ALA A 110 -12.84 21.63 5.25
CA ALA A 110 -11.76 21.76 4.27
C ALA A 110 -12.24 22.45 2.98
N PHE A 111 -13.55 22.68 2.85
CA PHE A 111 -14.20 23.02 1.60
C PHE A 111 -14.96 24.34 1.59
N GLU A 112 -15.49 24.77 2.75
CA GLU A 112 -16.31 25.97 2.91
C GLU A 112 -16.05 26.60 4.30
N SER A 113 -15.60 27.86 4.37
CA SER A 113 -15.27 28.51 5.65
C SER A 113 -16.44 28.62 6.65
N GLY A 114 -17.67 28.69 6.15
CA GLY A 114 -18.89 28.74 6.99
C GLY A 114 -19.37 27.39 7.51
N ARG A 115 -18.77 26.29 7.04
CA ARG A 115 -19.16 24.93 7.40
C ARG A 115 -18.29 24.38 8.53
N ALA A 116 -18.94 23.75 9.50
CA ALA A 116 -18.27 23.04 10.58
C ALA A 116 -19.09 21.85 11.06
N TYR A 117 -18.38 20.86 11.61
CA TYR A 117 -18.95 19.70 12.29
C TYR A 117 -18.50 19.70 13.74
N MET A 118 -19.38 19.34 14.65
CA MET A 118 -19.12 19.39 16.08
C MET A 118 -19.61 18.13 16.77
N SER A 119 -18.81 17.60 17.68
CA SER A 119 -19.21 16.51 18.59
C SER A 119 -19.43 17.04 20.01
N VAL A 120 -20.49 16.55 20.65
CA VAL A 120 -20.87 16.91 22.02
C VAL A 120 -21.08 15.63 22.83
N ARG A 121 -20.68 15.63 24.10
CA ARG A 121 -20.92 14.49 25.00
C ARG A 121 -21.15 14.94 26.43
N LYS A 122 -21.86 14.14 27.22
CA LYS A 122 -22.01 14.35 28.67
C LYS A 122 -22.13 13.04 29.46
N PRO A 123 -21.24 12.05 29.24
CA PRO A 123 -21.31 10.76 29.94
C PRO A 123 -21.14 10.91 31.46
N LEU A 124 -20.51 12.00 31.93
CA LEU A 124 -20.40 12.32 33.36
C LEU A 124 -21.75 12.68 34.01
N LEU A 125 -22.78 12.93 33.20
CA LEU A 125 -24.16 13.18 33.62
C LEU A 125 -25.09 12.01 33.23
N ASP A 126 -24.53 10.81 33.05
CA ASP A 126 -25.26 9.56 32.75
C ASP A 126 -26.07 9.60 31.44
N ASP A 127 -25.61 10.37 30.45
CA ASP A 127 -26.15 10.37 29.10
C ASP A 127 -25.06 9.97 28.09
N PHE A 128 -25.29 8.79 27.49
CA PHE A 128 -24.42 8.13 26.53
C PHE A 128 -24.89 8.29 25.08
N SER A 129 -25.88 9.17 24.84
CA SER A 129 -26.43 9.39 23.50
C SER A 129 -25.40 10.01 22.55
N PRO A 130 -25.44 9.69 21.25
CA PRO A 130 -24.65 10.39 20.26
C PRO A 130 -25.17 11.81 20.03
N TYR A 131 -24.25 12.76 19.98
CA TYR A 131 -24.51 14.14 19.54
C TYR A 131 -23.43 14.59 18.57
N VAL A 132 -23.83 14.75 17.32
CA VAL A 132 -23.04 15.36 16.25
C VAL A 132 -23.91 16.43 15.60
N TRP A 133 -23.32 17.60 15.39
CA TRP A 133 -23.98 18.75 14.80
C TRP A 133 -23.21 19.22 13.57
N LYS A 134 -23.95 19.74 12.60
CA LYS A 134 -23.42 20.33 11.38
C LYS A 134 -24.02 21.71 11.14
N THR A 135 -23.19 22.64 10.72
CA THR A 135 -23.56 23.98 10.24
C THR A 135 -22.97 24.21 8.86
N ALA A 136 -23.60 25.07 8.06
CA ALA A 136 -23.06 25.57 6.79
C ALA A 136 -23.01 27.12 6.72
N ASP A 137 -23.40 27.81 7.79
CA ASP A 137 -23.64 29.26 7.80
C ASP A 137 -23.03 29.95 9.03
N TYR A 138 -21.82 29.53 9.41
CA TYR A 138 -21.09 30.05 10.58
C TYR A 138 -21.85 29.85 11.91
N GLY A 139 -22.70 28.81 11.99
CA GLY A 139 -23.39 28.41 13.21
C GLY A 139 -24.71 29.14 13.44
N ALA A 140 -25.17 29.93 12.45
CA ALA A 140 -26.50 30.54 12.51
C ALA A 140 -27.60 29.47 12.54
N THR A 141 -27.38 28.33 11.87
CA THR A 141 -28.22 27.14 11.96
C THR A 141 -27.40 25.87 12.16
N TRP A 142 -27.96 24.93 12.92
CA TRP A 142 -27.35 23.64 13.19
C TRP A 142 -28.34 22.51 12.96
N THR A 143 -27.84 21.41 12.38
CA THR A 143 -28.58 20.18 12.16
C THR A 143 -27.92 19.05 12.94
N LYS A 144 -28.69 18.31 13.74
CA LYS A 144 -28.20 17.09 14.40
C LYS A 144 -28.09 15.97 13.37
N ILE A 145 -26.94 15.32 13.28
CA ILE A 145 -26.60 14.34 12.24
C ILE A 145 -26.09 13.03 12.87
N VAL A 146 -26.98 12.25 13.46
CA VAL A 146 -26.62 11.04 14.25
C VAL A 146 -27.33 9.77 13.79
N ASP A 147 -28.16 9.83 12.75
CA ASP A 147 -28.94 8.69 12.29
C ASP A 147 -28.02 7.55 11.82
N GLY A 148 -28.25 6.34 12.33
CA GLY A 148 -27.40 5.17 12.09
C GLY A 148 -26.29 4.95 13.12
N ILE A 149 -25.94 5.96 13.94
CA ILE A 149 -25.06 5.76 15.10
C ILE A 149 -25.85 5.09 16.23
N ARG A 150 -25.26 4.09 16.89
CA ARG A 150 -25.86 3.44 18.06
C ARG A 150 -26.23 4.45 19.16
N GLU A 151 -27.38 4.23 19.79
CA GLU A 151 -27.91 5.13 20.85
C GLU A 151 -27.02 5.24 22.09
N ASP A 152 -26.15 4.26 22.35
CA ASP A 152 -25.20 4.24 23.47
C ASP A 152 -23.76 4.66 23.07
N ALA A 153 -23.55 5.04 21.81
CA ALA A 153 -22.24 5.38 21.26
C ALA A 153 -22.02 6.89 21.21
N TYR A 154 -21.85 7.52 22.37
CA TYR A 154 -21.48 8.93 22.43
C TYR A 154 -20.19 9.21 21.62
N VAL A 155 -20.15 10.39 21.01
CA VAL A 155 -19.15 10.74 19.99
C VAL A 155 -18.04 11.59 20.62
N HIS A 156 -16.79 11.20 20.37
CA HIS A 156 -15.61 11.91 20.84
C HIS A 156 -15.12 12.95 19.84
N ALA A 157 -15.14 12.60 18.54
CA ALA A 157 -14.71 13.47 17.45
C ALA A 157 -15.46 13.13 16.15
N VAL A 158 -15.63 14.13 15.30
CA VAL A 158 -16.12 14.03 13.92
C VAL A 158 -15.16 14.77 13.00
N ARG A 159 -14.74 14.14 11.90
CA ARG A 159 -13.86 14.76 10.90
C ARG A 159 -14.44 14.65 9.50
N GLU A 160 -14.25 15.71 8.75
CA GLU A 160 -14.50 15.73 7.30
C GLU A 160 -13.29 15.18 6.55
N ASP A 161 -13.53 14.33 5.55
CA ASP A 161 -12.49 13.94 4.60
C ASP A 161 -12.07 15.16 3.76
N PRO A 162 -10.79 15.54 3.73
CA PRO A 162 -10.35 16.75 3.06
C PRO A 162 -10.42 16.68 1.53
N ASN A 163 -10.63 15.48 0.96
CA ASN A 163 -10.60 15.24 -0.49
C ASN A 163 -11.96 14.78 -1.05
N ARG A 164 -12.93 14.42 -0.19
CA ARG A 164 -14.31 14.12 -0.59
C ARG A 164 -15.33 14.89 0.25
N ARG A 165 -16.02 15.84 -0.38
CA ARG A 165 -17.18 16.53 0.21
C ARG A 165 -18.24 15.53 0.65
N GLY A 166 -18.72 15.69 1.88
CA GLY A 166 -19.77 14.85 2.47
C GLY A 166 -19.32 13.48 2.95
N LEU A 167 -18.04 13.11 2.81
CA LEU A 167 -17.50 11.94 3.48
C LEU A 167 -17.02 12.35 4.88
N LEU A 168 -17.64 11.77 5.90
CA LEU A 168 -17.35 12.05 7.31
C LEU A 168 -16.97 10.78 8.05
N TYR A 169 -16.14 10.94 9.08
CA TYR A 169 -15.76 9.88 10.02
C TYR A 169 -16.07 10.32 11.44
N ALA A 170 -16.64 9.43 12.25
CA ALA A 170 -16.94 9.68 13.66
C ALA A 170 -16.21 8.68 14.57
N ALA A 171 -15.43 9.21 15.50
CA ALA A 171 -14.81 8.47 16.60
C ALA A 171 -15.81 8.37 17.75
N THR A 172 -16.17 7.15 18.16
CA THR A 172 -17.22 6.93 19.16
C THR A 172 -16.71 6.05 20.30
N GLN A 173 -17.53 5.94 21.35
CA GLN A 173 -17.30 4.99 22.44
C GLN A 173 -17.27 3.52 21.96
N HIS A 174 -17.86 3.22 20.81
CA HIS A 174 -18.03 1.89 20.23
C HIS A 174 -17.47 1.81 18.80
N GLY A 175 -16.20 2.17 18.63
CA GLY A 175 -15.50 2.12 17.34
C GLY A 175 -15.69 3.37 16.46
N VAL A 176 -15.48 3.19 15.15
CA VAL A 176 -15.55 4.26 14.14
C VAL A 176 -16.78 4.08 13.26
N TYR A 177 -17.44 5.18 12.93
CA TYR A 177 -18.52 5.24 11.94
C TYR A 177 -18.09 6.08 10.74
N VAL A 178 -18.67 5.80 9.57
CA VAL A 178 -18.50 6.55 8.34
C VAL A 178 -19.87 7.00 7.82
N SER A 179 -19.93 8.20 7.25
CA SER A 179 -21.09 8.71 6.51
C SER A 179 -20.64 9.15 5.13
N PHE A 180 -21.38 8.75 4.10
CA PHE A 180 -21.08 9.10 2.69
C PHE A 180 -21.96 10.23 2.15
N ASP A 181 -22.89 10.74 2.97
CA ASP A 181 -23.96 11.66 2.63
C ASP A 181 -24.02 12.88 3.57
N ASP A 182 -22.85 13.32 4.04
CA ASP A 182 -22.67 14.55 4.80
C ASP A 182 -23.43 14.56 6.14
N GLY A 183 -23.46 13.39 6.79
CA GLY A 183 -24.06 13.12 8.10
C GLY A 183 -25.53 12.68 8.05
N GLY A 184 -26.09 12.45 6.86
CA GLY A 184 -27.48 11.99 6.72
C GLY A 184 -27.70 10.58 7.28
N TRP A 185 -26.76 9.67 7.04
CA TRP A 185 -26.73 8.33 7.59
C TRP A 185 -25.31 7.88 7.91
N TRP A 186 -25.15 7.21 9.04
CA TRP A 186 -23.90 6.65 9.52
C TRP A 186 -23.94 5.13 9.55
N GLU A 187 -22.81 4.50 9.24
CA GLU A 187 -22.63 3.05 9.39
C GLU A 187 -21.26 2.73 10.00
N PRO A 188 -21.12 1.60 10.72
CA PRO A 188 -19.83 1.20 11.28
C PRO A 188 -18.77 1.03 10.19
N LEU A 189 -17.58 1.60 10.40
CA LEU A 189 -16.47 1.51 9.47
C LEU A 189 -15.78 0.13 9.57
N GLY A 190 -16.11 -0.75 8.62
CA GLY A 190 -15.46 -2.05 8.42
C GLY A 190 -15.93 -3.15 9.36
N HIS A 191 -15.85 -4.40 8.87
CA HIS A 191 -16.12 -5.59 9.68
C HIS A 191 -14.81 -6.06 10.34
N GLY A 192 -14.72 -5.97 11.67
CA GLY A 192 -13.58 -6.51 12.43
C GLY A 192 -12.82 -5.50 13.30
N PHE A 193 -13.17 -4.21 13.26
CA PHE A 193 -12.68 -3.27 14.26
C PHE A 193 -13.24 -3.66 15.65
N PRO A 194 -12.39 -3.81 16.69
CA PRO A 194 -12.88 -4.18 18.02
C PRO A 194 -13.88 -3.16 18.58
N ASP A 195 -14.84 -3.61 19.39
CA ASP A 195 -15.71 -2.72 20.15
C ASP A 195 -14.90 -2.07 21.29
N ILE A 196 -14.30 -0.90 20.99
CA ILE A 196 -13.44 -0.13 21.89
C ILE A 196 -13.67 1.38 21.71
N PRO A 197 -13.40 2.20 22.75
CA PRO A 197 -13.47 3.65 22.60
C PRO A 197 -12.40 4.17 21.64
N VAL A 198 -12.84 5.00 20.70
CA VAL A 198 -11.98 5.79 19.81
C VAL A 198 -12.08 7.24 20.25
N ILE A 199 -10.96 7.81 20.68
CA ILE A 199 -10.92 9.12 21.33
C ILE A 199 -10.75 10.25 20.31
N ASP A 200 -10.04 9.99 19.21
CA ASP A 200 -9.89 10.92 18.10
C ASP A 200 -9.52 10.17 16.82
N LEU A 201 -9.71 10.83 15.68
CA LEU A 201 -9.24 10.38 14.38
C LEU A 201 -8.77 11.58 13.55
N ILE A 202 -7.85 11.33 12.61
CA ILE A 202 -7.41 12.31 11.62
C ILE A 202 -7.30 11.64 10.26
N VAL A 203 -7.72 12.36 9.23
CA VAL A 203 -7.53 11.97 7.83
C VAL A 203 -6.30 12.69 7.32
N GLU A 204 -5.25 11.94 7.05
CA GLU A 204 -3.98 12.46 6.52
C GLU A 204 -3.74 11.82 5.16
N ARG A 205 -3.70 12.64 4.11
CA ARG A 205 -3.59 12.18 2.71
C ARG A 205 -4.65 11.12 2.38
N ASP A 206 -4.27 9.86 2.24
CA ASP A 206 -5.11 8.73 1.87
C ASP A 206 -5.24 7.69 2.98
N GLU A 207 -4.88 8.09 4.21
CA GLU A 207 -4.92 7.26 5.40
C GLU A 207 -5.88 7.85 6.44
N LEU A 208 -6.55 6.96 7.17
CA LEU A 208 -7.30 7.32 8.37
C LEU A 208 -6.56 6.79 9.60
N VAL A 209 -6.05 7.71 10.41
CA VAL A 209 -5.37 7.39 11.67
C VAL A 209 -6.38 7.43 12.80
N ILE A 210 -6.46 6.35 13.59
CA ILE A 210 -7.50 6.11 14.58
C ILE A 210 -6.86 5.94 15.96
N GLY A 211 -7.08 6.89 16.86
CA GLY A 211 -6.57 6.85 18.24
C GLY A 211 -7.52 6.09 19.16
N SER A 212 -7.17 4.87 19.57
CA SER A 212 -8.00 4.07 20.48
C SER A 212 -7.61 4.23 21.94
N HIS A 213 -8.57 4.08 22.84
CA HIS A 213 -8.30 4.02 24.27
C HIS A 213 -7.88 2.59 24.67
N GLY A 214 -6.62 2.42 25.06
CA GLY A 214 -6.11 1.16 25.61
C GLY A 214 -5.61 0.13 24.60
N ARG A 215 -5.58 0.43 23.29
CA ARG A 215 -5.06 -0.47 22.24
C ARG A 215 -4.22 0.24 21.15
N SER A 216 -3.40 1.23 21.53
CA SER A 216 -2.57 2.02 20.60
C SER A 216 -3.42 2.80 19.57
N PHE A 217 -2.80 3.20 18.46
CA PHE A 217 -3.49 3.74 17.28
C PHE A 217 -3.48 2.71 16.14
N TRP A 218 -4.45 2.86 15.22
CA TRP A 218 -4.60 2.06 14.01
C TRP A 218 -4.49 2.99 12.79
N ILE A 219 -4.03 2.44 11.66
CA ILE A 219 -4.03 3.15 10.37
C ILE A 219 -4.82 2.30 9.38
N LEU A 220 -5.85 2.91 8.79
CA LEU A 220 -6.46 2.39 7.57
C LEU A 220 -5.65 2.94 6.40
N ASP A 221 -4.73 2.13 5.89
CA ASP A 221 -3.71 2.48 4.89
C ASP A 221 -4.26 3.01 3.55
N ASN A 222 -5.56 2.81 3.25
CA ASN A 222 -6.15 3.24 1.98
C ASN A 222 -7.63 3.59 2.09
N VAL A 223 -7.95 4.88 2.15
CA VAL A 223 -9.33 5.38 2.11
C VAL A 223 -9.85 5.62 0.69
N SER A 224 -9.05 5.38 -0.35
CA SER A 224 -9.46 5.60 -1.75
C SER A 224 -10.75 4.86 -2.15
N PRO A 225 -10.99 3.60 -1.72
CA PRO A 225 -12.27 2.93 -1.95
C PRO A 225 -13.44 3.66 -1.30
N LEU A 226 -13.26 4.18 -0.07
CA LEU A 226 -14.27 4.98 0.61
C LEU A 226 -14.53 6.28 -0.13
N ARG A 227 -13.50 6.94 -0.69
CA ARG A 227 -13.68 8.16 -1.49
C ARG A 227 -14.37 7.93 -2.83
N GLN A 228 -14.26 6.75 -3.40
CA GLN A 228 -14.84 6.40 -4.70
C GLN A 228 -16.12 5.57 -4.59
N TYR A 229 -16.59 5.34 -3.37
CA TYR A 229 -17.85 4.65 -3.12
C TYR A 229 -19.03 5.56 -3.47
N GLU A 230 -19.81 5.16 -4.47
CA GLU A 230 -20.95 5.95 -5.00
C GLU A 230 -22.30 5.37 -4.56
N GLY A 231 -22.30 4.47 -3.57
CA GLY A 231 -23.46 3.69 -3.17
C GLY A 231 -23.38 2.26 -3.69
N ASP A 232 -24.54 1.65 -3.91
CA ASP A 232 -24.68 0.22 -4.17
C ASP A 232 -23.78 -0.31 -5.31
N LEU A 233 -22.92 -1.27 -4.97
CA LEU A 233 -22.01 -1.94 -5.91
C LEU A 233 -22.57 -3.27 -6.43
N THR A 234 -23.79 -3.67 -6.06
CA THR A 234 -24.36 -4.97 -6.46
C THR A 234 -24.48 -5.14 -7.98
N ASP A 235 -24.73 -4.05 -8.72
CA ASP A 235 -24.80 -4.07 -10.19
C ASP A 235 -23.43 -3.91 -10.87
N THR A 236 -22.35 -3.75 -10.09
CA THR A 236 -20.99 -3.54 -10.60
C THR A 236 -20.18 -4.84 -10.52
N ALA A 237 -20.07 -5.54 -11.65
CA ALA A 237 -19.33 -6.80 -11.73
C ALA A 237 -17.85 -6.66 -11.31
N VAL A 238 -17.17 -5.62 -11.80
CA VAL A 238 -15.77 -5.31 -11.50
C VAL A 238 -15.61 -3.80 -11.33
N LYS A 239 -15.04 -3.35 -10.21
CA LYS A 239 -14.60 -1.97 -10.00
C LYS A 239 -13.15 -1.93 -9.58
N LEU A 240 -12.32 -1.25 -10.35
CA LEU A 240 -10.94 -0.95 -9.97
C LEU A 240 -10.89 0.48 -9.41
N PHE A 241 -10.41 0.64 -8.19
CA PHE A 241 -10.33 1.93 -7.52
C PHE A 241 -9.03 2.64 -7.90
N THR A 242 -9.13 3.94 -8.20
CA THR A 242 -7.96 4.81 -8.43
C THR A 242 -7.22 5.03 -7.11
N PRO A 243 -5.96 4.60 -6.96
CA PRO A 243 -5.20 4.86 -5.74
C PRO A 243 -4.66 6.29 -5.72
N ALA A 244 -4.11 6.67 -4.57
CA ALA A 244 -3.25 7.85 -4.44
C ALA A 244 -1.99 7.75 -5.31
N SER A 245 -1.33 8.88 -5.55
CA SER A 245 0.00 8.89 -6.17
C SER A 245 1.00 8.07 -5.35
N GLY A 246 1.74 7.17 -6.01
CA GLY A 246 2.85 6.46 -5.41
C GLY A 246 4.12 7.32 -5.40
N ILE A 247 4.92 7.23 -4.33
CA ILE A 247 6.23 7.91 -4.28
C ILE A 247 7.31 6.90 -4.61
N ARG A 248 8.07 7.10 -5.70
CA ARG A 248 9.20 6.24 -6.03
C ARG A 248 10.18 6.18 -4.86
N SER A 249 10.69 4.98 -4.57
CA SER A 249 11.56 4.73 -3.41
C SER A 249 10.93 5.10 -2.05
N GLY A 250 9.61 5.28 -2.01
CA GLY A 250 8.78 5.38 -0.82
C GLY A 250 8.23 4.02 -0.40
N GLY A 251 7.03 4.04 0.22
CA GLY A 251 6.28 2.83 0.55
C GLY A 251 5.54 2.24 -0.65
N ASP A 252 4.95 1.08 -0.45
CA ASP A 252 4.15 0.40 -1.46
C ASP A 252 2.84 1.15 -1.73
N MET A 253 2.37 1.10 -2.97
CA MET A 253 1.05 1.59 -3.36
C MET A 253 0.00 0.50 -3.21
N THR A 254 -1.12 0.81 -2.56
CA THR A 254 -2.23 -0.15 -2.39
C THR A 254 -3.18 -0.06 -3.59
N LEU A 255 -3.20 -1.10 -4.41
CA LEU A 255 -4.16 -1.27 -5.50
C LEU A 255 -5.37 -2.01 -4.95
N SER A 256 -6.59 -1.49 -5.15
CA SER A 256 -7.81 -2.07 -4.59
C SER A 256 -8.88 -2.24 -5.66
N TRP A 257 -9.67 -3.29 -5.54
CA TRP A 257 -10.77 -3.57 -6.46
C TRP A 257 -11.92 -4.30 -5.78
N TRP A 258 -13.09 -4.21 -6.38
CA TRP A 258 -14.30 -4.93 -6.00
C TRP A 258 -14.68 -5.91 -7.10
N LEU A 259 -15.01 -7.14 -6.71
CA LEU A 259 -15.65 -8.14 -7.58
C LEU A 259 -17.02 -8.50 -7.00
N ALA A 260 -18.05 -8.54 -7.83
CA ALA A 260 -19.38 -8.94 -7.38
C ALA A 260 -19.44 -10.43 -7.00
N GLU A 261 -18.71 -11.28 -7.73
CA GLU A 261 -18.68 -12.74 -7.57
C GLU A 261 -17.24 -13.23 -7.43
N GLU A 262 -17.10 -14.49 -7.00
CA GLU A 262 -15.79 -15.16 -6.93
C GLU A 262 -15.35 -15.53 -8.36
N PRO A 263 -14.18 -15.04 -8.81
CA PRO A 263 -13.74 -15.22 -10.19
C PRO A 263 -13.02 -16.55 -10.41
N GLU A 264 -13.12 -17.12 -11.61
CA GLU A 264 -12.27 -18.25 -12.03
C GLU A 264 -10.89 -17.76 -12.50
N PHE A 265 -10.84 -16.57 -13.11
CA PHE A 265 -9.62 -15.94 -13.59
C PHE A 265 -9.56 -14.48 -13.16
N VAL A 266 -8.41 -14.05 -12.64
CA VAL A 266 -8.08 -12.64 -12.43
C VAL A 266 -6.66 -12.38 -12.90
N ARG A 267 -6.45 -11.24 -13.55
CA ARG A 267 -5.13 -10.69 -13.82
C ARG A 267 -5.13 -9.18 -13.62
N LEU A 268 -4.10 -8.68 -12.95
CA LEU A 268 -3.87 -7.25 -12.77
C LEU A 268 -2.55 -6.86 -13.44
N GLU A 269 -2.62 -5.93 -14.37
CA GLU A 269 -1.48 -5.45 -15.15
C GLU A 269 -1.24 -3.98 -14.87
N ILE A 270 0.02 -3.58 -14.79
CA ILE A 270 0.43 -2.17 -14.84
C ILE A 270 0.93 -1.90 -16.25
N VAL A 271 0.35 -0.90 -16.88
CA VAL A 271 0.63 -0.50 -18.26
C VAL A 271 1.24 0.89 -18.23
N ASP A 272 2.35 1.09 -18.95
CA ASP A 272 2.97 2.40 -19.07
C ASP A 272 2.24 3.31 -20.10
N ALA A 273 2.70 4.54 -20.21
CA ALA A 273 2.15 5.52 -21.16
C ALA A 273 2.33 5.12 -22.64
N ALA A 274 3.22 4.18 -22.97
CA ALA A 274 3.40 3.64 -24.31
C ALA A 274 2.47 2.45 -24.63
N GLY A 275 1.75 1.94 -23.62
CA GLY A 275 0.88 0.78 -23.74
C GLY A 275 1.59 -0.55 -23.47
N GLU A 276 2.84 -0.53 -22.98
CA GLU A 276 3.60 -1.72 -22.61
C GLU A 276 3.20 -2.19 -21.21
N VAL A 277 2.97 -3.49 -21.05
CA VAL A 277 2.76 -4.09 -19.72
C VAL A 277 4.12 -4.18 -19.03
N VAL A 278 4.30 -3.39 -17.98
CA VAL A 278 5.56 -3.33 -17.22
C VAL A 278 5.56 -4.22 -15.99
N ARG A 279 4.37 -4.63 -15.54
CA ARG A 279 4.18 -5.49 -14.37
C ARG A 279 2.91 -6.31 -14.49
N THR A 280 2.99 -7.59 -14.15
CA THR A 280 1.83 -8.49 -14.10
C THR A 280 1.68 -9.16 -12.74
N PHE A 281 0.44 -9.18 -12.23
CA PHE A 281 0.03 -9.95 -11.06
C PHE A 281 -1.04 -10.96 -11.49
N GLU A 282 -0.85 -12.21 -11.06
CA GLU A 282 -1.71 -13.35 -11.34
C GLU A 282 -1.83 -14.17 -10.03
N PRO A 283 -2.95 -14.90 -9.83
CA PRO A 283 -3.10 -15.83 -8.72
C PRO A 283 -1.97 -16.84 -8.72
N GLU A 284 -1.52 -17.29 -7.54
CA GLU A 284 -0.69 -18.50 -7.52
C GLU A 284 -1.54 -19.68 -8.00
N PRO A 285 -0.99 -20.58 -8.84
CA PRO A 285 -1.66 -21.84 -9.14
C PRO A 285 -1.97 -22.54 -7.81
N SER A 286 -3.24 -22.90 -7.60
CA SER A 286 -3.69 -23.56 -6.38
C SER A 286 -2.82 -24.77 -6.09
N ALA A 287 -2.41 -24.94 -4.83
CA ALA A 287 -1.64 -26.09 -4.34
C ALA A 287 -2.38 -27.46 -4.47
N GLU A 288 -3.43 -27.54 -5.28
CA GLU A 288 -4.13 -28.80 -5.60
C GLU A 288 -3.32 -29.70 -6.55
N ASP A 289 -2.32 -29.17 -7.27
CA ASP A 289 -1.45 -29.95 -8.17
C ASP A 289 -0.08 -30.34 -7.56
N GLY A 290 0.14 -30.16 -6.25
CA GLY A 290 1.37 -30.59 -5.59
C GLY A 290 1.33 -30.49 -4.08
N ASP A 291 1.87 -31.51 -3.40
CA ASP A 291 1.93 -31.68 -1.94
C ASP A 291 2.13 -30.36 -1.18
N SER A 292 1.04 -29.85 -0.58
CA SER A 292 0.95 -28.58 0.14
C SER A 292 1.77 -28.54 1.45
N THR A 293 2.64 -29.53 1.67
CA THR A 293 3.53 -29.64 2.83
C THR A 293 4.99 -29.31 2.53
N ALA A 294 5.35 -29.10 1.25
CA ALA A 294 6.69 -28.70 0.87
C ALA A 294 6.96 -27.23 1.22
N SER A 295 7.95 -26.98 2.08
CA SER A 295 8.46 -25.62 2.32
C SER A 295 8.90 -24.99 0.99
N PRO A 296 8.56 -23.71 0.73
CA PRO A 296 8.99 -23.02 -0.49
C PRO A 296 10.50 -23.14 -0.67
N GLY A 297 10.94 -23.43 -1.90
CA GLY A 297 12.36 -23.52 -2.23
C GLY A 297 13.11 -22.21 -2.00
N PRO A 298 14.46 -22.23 -1.98
CA PRO A 298 15.27 -21.03 -1.74
C PRO A 298 15.03 -19.91 -2.77
N GLU A 299 14.48 -20.24 -3.93
CA GLU A 299 14.10 -19.29 -4.98
C GLU A 299 12.88 -18.44 -4.64
N ALA A 300 12.03 -18.87 -3.69
CA ALA A 300 10.78 -18.19 -3.35
C ALA A 300 11.01 -16.74 -2.88
N ARG A 301 12.15 -16.45 -2.24
CA ARG A 301 12.53 -15.07 -1.87
C ARG A 301 12.73 -14.11 -3.05
N TYR A 302 12.83 -14.64 -4.27
CA TYR A 302 12.92 -13.87 -5.51
C TYR A 302 11.61 -13.90 -6.30
N ARG A 303 10.59 -14.63 -5.85
CA ARG A 303 9.23 -14.51 -6.38
C ARG A 303 8.63 -13.26 -5.73
N ASN A 304 8.93 -12.10 -6.30
CA ASN A 304 8.25 -10.85 -5.93
C ASN A 304 6.88 -10.84 -6.59
N ARG A 305 5.97 -11.73 -6.21
CA ARG A 305 4.58 -11.81 -6.68
C ARG A 305 3.67 -11.84 -5.45
N PRO A 306 3.09 -10.71 -5.03
CA PRO A 306 2.02 -10.78 -4.04
C PRO A 306 0.87 -11.59 -4.62
N ASP A 307 0.31 -12.49 -3.81
CA ASP A 307 -0.81 -13.35 -4.18
C ASP A 307 -2.01 -12.48 -4.58
N LEU A 308 -2.57 -12.76 -5.76
CA LEU A 308 -3.74 -12.06 -6.28
C LEU A 308 -4.98 -12.86 -5.89
N PRO A 309 -5.78 -12.39 -4.92
CA PRO A 309 -6.83 -13.21 -4.32
C PRO A 309 -7.99 -13.44 -5.29
N LEU A 310 -8.37 -14.71 -5.45
CA LEU A 310 -9.60 -15.15 -6.13
C LEU A 310 -10.76 -15.15 -5.13
N ARG A 311 -11.37 -13.98 -4.89
CA ARG A 311 -12.55 -13.88 -4.02
C ARG A 311 -13.46 -12.72 -4.40
N ALA A 312 -14.74 -12.88 -4.11
CA ALA A 312 -15.72 -11.81 -4.17
C ALA A 312 -15.44 -10.71 -3.13
N GLY A 313 -15.99 -9.53 -3.38
CA GLY A 313 -15.93 -8.35 -2.53
C GLY A 313 -14.67 -7.50 -2.73
N LEU A 314 -14.39 -6.64 -1.74
CA LEU A 314 -13.25 -5.72 -1.77
C LEU A 314 -11.95 -6.49 -1.51
N SER A 315 -11.01 -6.40 -2.45
CA SER A 315 -9.67 -6.97 -2.40
C SER A 315 -8.61 -5.91 -2.68
N SER A 316 -7.39 -6.15 -2.21
CA SER A 316 -6.26 -5.25 -2.46
C SER A 316 -4.93 -5.99 -2.46
N ILE A 317 -3.94 -5.38 -3.13
CA ILE A 317 -2.53 -5.78 -3.06
C ILE A 317 -1.63 -4.56 -2.85
N LYS A 318 -0.46 -4.79 -2.26
CA LYS A 318 0.61 -3.80 -2.17
C LYS A 318 1.56 -3.98 -3.36
N TRP A 319 1.78 -2.90 -4.11
CA TRP A 319 2.71 -2.85 -5.22
C TRP A 319 3.90 -1.95 -4.88
N ASP A 320 5.10 -2.50 -4.99
CA ASP A 320 6.39 -1.85 -4.66
C ASP A 320 6.87 -0.84 -5.72
N LEU A 321 6.00 -0.46 -6.66
CA LEU A 321 6.30 0.46 -7.77
C LEU A 321 7.39 -0.05 -8.73
N ARG A 322 7.61 -1.37 -8.78
CA ARG A 322 8.58 -2.01 -9.67
C ARG A 322 7.90 -2.75 -10.82
N GLY A 323 8.65 -2.91 -11.90
CA GLY A 323 8.24 -3.75 -13.02
C GLY A 323 8.29 -5.25 -12.70
N ASP A 324 8.25 -6.07 -13.74
CA ASP A 324 8.45 -7.51 -13.59
C ASP A 324 9.85 -7.85 -13.09
N ALA A 325 9.88 -8.81 -12.16
CA ALA A 325 11.11 -9.39 -11.67
C ALA A 325 11.77 -10.29 -12.73
N PHE A 326 13.07 -10.53 -12.58
CA PHE A 326 13.73 -11.53 -13.43
C PHE A 326 13.14 -12.93 -13.22
N THR A 327 13.19 -13.76 -14.26
CA THR A 327 12.80 -15.17 -14.27
C THR A 327 13.57 -15.94 -13.20
N VAL A 328 12.86 -16.77 -12.44
CA VAL A 328 13.43 -17.64 -11.39
C VAL A 328 13.23 -19.10 -11.77
N PHE A 329 14.05 -20.01 -11.24
CA PHE A 329 13.89 -21.46 -11.42
C PHE A 329 14.03 -22.21 -10.08
N PRO A 330 13.47 -23.43 -9.96
CA PRO A 330 13.55 -24.22 -8.74
C PRO A 330 14.99 -24.43 -8.23
N GLY A 331 15.21 -24.21 -6.93
CA GLY A 331 16.52 -24.36 -6.28
C GLY A 331 17.50 -23.22 -6.56
N MET A 332 17.06 -22.11 -7.17
CA MET A 332 17.95 -20.98 -7.46
C MET A 332 18.40 -20.26 -6.17
N ILE A 333 19.72 -20.16 -6.00
CA ILE A 333 20.37 -19.46 -4.89
C ILE A 333 21.32 -18.40 -5.45
N LEU A 334 21.00 -17.13 -5.19
CA LEU A 334 21.85 -15.98 -5.50
C LEU A 334 22.39 -15.34 -4.22
N TRP A 335 23.62 -14.83 -4.28
CA TRP A 335 24.28 -14.09 -3.21
C TRP A 335 24.23 -12.59 -3.47
N GLY A 336 23.98 -11.80 -2.42
CA GLY A 336 24.01 -10.33 -2.50
C GLY A 336 22.91 -9.69 -3.36
N VAL A 337 21.88 -10.44 -3.74
CA VAL A 337 20.74 -9.93 -4.53
C VAL A 337 19.61 -9.57 -3.58
N ARG A 338 19.24 -8.29 -3.54
CA ARG A 338 18.14 -7.76 -2.71
C ARG A 338 16.99 -7.19 -3.53
N ARG A 339 17.26 -6.74 -4.75
CA ARG A 339 16.26 -6.27 -5.71
C ARG A 339 16.30 -7.16 -6.93
N ASN A 340 15.13 -7.56 -7.40
CA ASN A 340 14.96 -8.49 -8.52
C ASN A 340 14.15 -7.89 -9.69
N ALA A 341 13.63 -6.66 -9.55
CA ALA A 341 12.87 -5.94 -10.55
C ALA A 341 13.34 -4.48 -10.64
N PRO A 342 13.39 -3.85 -11.83
CA PRO A 342 13.65 -2.43 -11.99
C PRO A 342 12.53 -1.57 -11.38
N ALA A 343 12.86 -0.49 -10.66
CA ALA A 343 11.87 0.48 -10.22
C ALA A 343 11.37 1.33 -11.39
N LEU A 344 10.06 1.56 -11.47
CA LEU A 344 9.44 2.35 -12.54
C LEU A 344 9.68 3.85 -12.36
N PRO A 345 10.09 4.58 -13.40
CA PRO A 345 10.37 6.02 -13.29
C PRO A 345 9.09 6.80 -12.93
N PRO A 346 9.21 8.00 -12.34
CA PRO A 346 8.06 8.87 -12.12
C PRO A 346 7.34 9.16 -13.45
N GLY A 347 6.01 9.14 -13.43
CA GLY A 347 5.18 9.26 -14.62
C GLY A 347 3.79 8.68 -14.44
N GLU A 348 3.04 8.67 -15.55
CA GLU A 348 1.68 8.14 -15.61
C GLU A 348 1.68 6.68 -16.08
N TYR A 349 0.86 5.87 -15.43
CA TYR A 349 0.63 4.47 -15.70
C TYR A 349 -0.88 4.18 -15.63
N THR A 350 -1.27 2.98 -16.03
CA THR A 350 -2.66 2.49 -15.93
C THR A 350 -2.66 1.12 -15.29
N ALA A 351 -3.43 0.96 -14.22
CA ALA A 351 -3.78 -0.36 -13.72
C ALA A 351 -4.91 -0.92 -14.59
N ARG A 352 -4.77 -2.17 -15.04
CA ARG A 352 -5.77 -2.89 -15.82
C ARG A 352 -6.08 -4.20 -15.12
N LEU A 353 -7.27 -4.31 -14.55
CA LEU A 353 -7.79 -5.51 -13.93
C LEU A 353 -8.70 -6.23 -14.92
N THR A 354 -8.44 -7.51 -15.19
CA THR A 354 -9.31 -8.38 -15.98
C THR A 354 -9.76 -9.54 -15.12
N ALA A 355 -11.08 -9.69 -14.93
CA ALA A 355 -11.70 -10.80 -14.22
C ALA A 355 -12.78 -11.44 -15.12
N ASP A 356 -12.65 -12.74 -15.40
CA ASP A 356 -13.59 -13.52 -16.25
C ASP A 356 -14.01 -12.81 -17.55
N GLY A 357 -13.05 -12.15 -18.21
CA GLY A 357 -13.26 -11.43 -19.48
C GLY A 357 -13.80 -10.00 -19.33
N VAL A 358 -14.13 -9.55 -18.12
CA VAL A 358 -14.50 -8.15 -17.82
C VAL A 358 -13.24 -7.37 -17.41
N THR A 359 -12.98 -6.27 -18.11
CA THR A 359 -11.82 -5.41 -17.84
C THR A 359 -12.23 -4.07 -17.24
N ALA A 360 -11.57 -3.69 -16.14
CA ALA A 360 -11.63 -2.37 -15.53
C ALA A 360 -10.24 -1.72 -15.52
N THR A 361 -10.18 -0.40 -15.64
CA THR A 361 -8.93 0.36 -15.64
C THR A 361 -8.97 1.52 -14.67
N ALA A 362 -7.84 1.84 -14.06
CA ALA A 362 -7.67 3.03 -13.21
C ALA A 362 -6.33 3.71 -13.53
N PRO A 363 -6.28 5.06 -13.58
CA PRO A 363 -5.02 5.77 -13.75
C PRO A 363 -4.15 5.60 -12.52
N LEU A 364 -2.84 5.63 -12.72
CA LEU A 364 -1.82 5.54 -11.68
C LEU A 364 -0.76 6.61 -11.92
N THR A 365 -0.35 7.28 -10.86
CA THR A 365 0.73 8.28 -10.94
C THR A 365 1.86 7.89 -10.01
N ILE A 366 3.09 7.88 -10.52
CA ILE A 366 4.30 7.74 -9.72
C ILE A 366 4.99 9.10 -9.68
N GLU A 367 5.19 9.62 -8.48
CA GLU A 367 5.89 10.87 -8.22
C GLU A 367 7.34 10.62 -7.78
N ARG A 368 8.20 11.61 -8.04
CA ARG A 368 9.57 11.59 -7.52
C ARG A 368 9.55 11.76 -6.01
N ASN A 369 10.46 11.07 -5.32
CA ASN A 369 10.65 11.26 -3.89
C ASN A 369 11.01 12.74 -3.56
N PRO A 370 10.18 13.46 -2.77
CA PRO A 370 10.45 14.86 -2.46
C PRO A 370 11.65 15.08 -1.53
N TRP A 371 12.15 14.02 -0.86
CA TRP A 371 13.33 14.10 0.00
C TRP A 371 14.65 13.80 -0.73
N ILE A 372 14.59 13.40 -2.00
CA ILE A 372 15.76 13.16 -2.85
C ILE A 372 15.83 14.28 -3.89
N GLU A 373 16.54 15.35 -3.55
CA GLU A 373 16.57 16.58 -4.33
C GLU A 373 17.57 16.55 -5.50
N ASP A 374 18.52 15.62 -5.49
CA ASP A 374 19.66 15.54 -6.42
C ASP A 374 19.45 14.56 -7.58
N ALA A 375 18.44 13.69 -7.52
CA ALA A 375 18.08 12.79 -8.62
C ALA A 375 17.09 13.45 -9.59
N THR A 376 17.49 13.63 -10.85
CA THR A 376 16.60 14.20 -11.88
C THR A 376 15.71 13.12 -12.52
N GLN A 377 14.62 13.54 -13.18
CA GLN A 377 13.77 12.62 -13.97
C GLN A 377 14.61 11.80 -14.96
N ALA A 378 15.54 12.44 -15.67
CA ALA A 378 16.41 11.80 -16.65
C ALA A 378 17.37 10.77 -16.00
N ASP A 379 17.76 10.98 -14.75
CA ASP A 379 18.60 10.02 -14.01
C ASP A 379 17.80 8.76 -13.65
N LEU A 380 16.54 8.92 -13.25
CA LEU A 380 15.64 7.81 -12.91
C LEU A 380 15.22 7.01 -14.15
N GLU A 381 15.00 7.68 -15.29
CA GLU A 381 14.79 7.02 -16.58
C GLU A 381 16.03 6.26 -17.03
N ALA A 382 17.23 6.84 -16.87
CA ALA A 382 18.49 6.16 -17.17
C ALA A 382 18.74 4.96 -16.25
N GLN A 383 18.35 5.06 -14.97
CA GLN A 383 18.40 3.96 -14.01
C GLN A 383 17.49 2.81 -14.45
N TYR A 384 16.22 3.11 -14.74
CA TYR A 384 15.26 2.12 -15.23
C TYR A 384 15.75 1.43 -16.51
N ALA A 385 16.18 2.21 -17.52
CA ALA A 385 16.67 1.67 -18.78
C ALA A 385 17.89 0.75 -18.59
N PHE A 386 18.82 1.11 -17.70
CA PHE A 386 19.97 0.26 -17.38
C PHE A 386 19.54 -1.01 -16.66
N SER A 387 18.76 -0.90 -15.58
CA SER A 387 18.32 -2.03 -14.77
C SER A 387 17.45 -3.00 -15.55
N SER A 388 16.59 -2.52 -16.46
CA SER A 388 15.82 -3.38 -17.36
C SER A 388 16.72 -4.19 -18.29
N ARG A 389 17.75 -3.57 -18.90
CA ARG A 389 18.73 -4.31 -19.71
C ARG A 389 19.49 -5.37 -18.91
N VAL A 390 19.87 -5.05 -17.67
CA VAL A 390 20.54 -6.02 -16.79
C VAL A 390 19.58 -7.16 -16.42
N ARG A 391 18.33 -6.86 -16.06
CA ARG A 391 17.27 -7.85 -15.78
C ARG A 391 17.09 -8.79 -16.96
N ASP A 392 17.00 -8.26 -18.18
CA ASP A 392 16.78 -9.08 -19.38
C ASP A 392 17.96 -10.03 -19.64
N LYS A 393 19.18 -9.64 -19.32
CA LYS A 393 20.34 -10.55 -19.35
C LYS A 393 20.35 -11.57 -18.21
N VAL A 394 19.77 -11.25 -17.06
CA VAL A 394 19.51 -12.26 -16.02
C VAL A 394 18.46 -13.26 -16.50
N ASN A 395 17.41 -12.80 -17.19
CA ASN A 395 16.39 -13.68 -17.80
C ASN A 395 17.03 -14.62 -18.83
N GLU A 396 17.83 -14.09 -19.75
CA GLU A 396 18.54 -14.90 -20.75
C GLU A 396 19.39 -16.00 -20.09
N ALA A 397 20.13 -15.66 -19.02
CA ALA A 397 20.93 -16.61 -18.26
C ALA A 397 20.08 -17.67 -17.56
N ASN A 398 19.00 -17.26 -16.89
CA ASN A 398 18.15 -18.16 -16.11
C ASN A 398 17.30 -19.07 -17.03
N GLU A 399 16.82 -18.56 -18.16
CA GLU A 399 16.14 -19.34 -19.18
C GLU A 399 17.07 -20.37 -19.85
N ALA A 400 18.36 -20.04 -20.02
CA ALA A 400 19.33 -21.02 -20.50
C ALA A 400 19.45 -22.21 -19.53
N VAL A 401 19.48 -21.96 -18.22
CA VAL A 401 19.46 -23.02 -17.19
C VAL A 401 18.17 -23.84 -17.26
N ILE A 402 17.01 -23.17 -17.36
CA ILE A 402 15.71 -23.84 -17.47
C ILE A 402 15.68 -24.77 -18.69
N ARG A 403 16.10 -24.29 -19.86
CA ARG A 403 16.16 -25.10 -21.09
C ARG A 403 17.12 -26.28 -20.96
N ILE A 404 18.30 -26.09 -20.36
CA ILE A 404 19.25 -27.18 -20.10
C ILE A 404 18.60 -28.26 -19.24
N ARG A 405 18.01 -27.89 -18.11
CA ARG A 405 17.37 -28.86 -17.20
C ARG A 405 16.21 -29.59 -17.83
N ARG A 406 15.36 -28.89 -18.59
CA ARG A 406 14.24 -29.48 -19.34
C ARG A 406 14.74 -30.52 -20.35
N ILE A 407 15.79 -30.22 -21.11
CA ILE A 407 16.36 -31.16 -22.09
C ILE A 407 16.94 -32.39 -21.39
N ARG A 408 17.65 -32.18 -20.28
CA ARG A 408 18.25 -33.27 -19.50
C ARG A 408 17.19 -34.21 -18.92
N ALA A 409 16.10 -33.66 -18.39
CA ALA A 409 14.96 -34.45 -17.90
C ALA A 409 14.31 -35.28 -19.03
N GLN A 410 14.08 -34.67 -20.21
CA GLN A 410 13.57 -35.41 -21.37
C GLN A 410 14.54 -36.52 -21.84
N ALA A 411 15.84 -36.25 -21.82
CA ALA A 411 16.86 -37.23 -22.22
C ALA A 411 16.95 -38.40 -21.23
N GLU A 412 16.85 -38.13 -19.93
CA GLU A 412 16.78 -39.15 -18.89
C GLU A 412 15.52 -40.03 -19.04
N ALA A 413 14.35 -39.42 -19.24
CA ALA A 413 13.11 -40.17 -19.50
C ALA A 413 13.19 -41.05 -20.77
N ALA A 414 13.90 -40.60 -21.80
CA ALA A 414 14.14 -41.40 -22.99
C ALA A 414 15.05 -42.61 -22.72
N LEU A 415 16.06 -42.47 -21.85
CA LEU A 415 16.90 -43.59 -21.41
C LEU A 415 16.14 -44.60 -20.56
N GLU A 416 15.19 -44.16 -19.73
CA GLU A 416 14.31 -45.08 -18.98
C GLU A 416 13.44 -45.94 -19.91
N SER A 417 13.20 -45.47 -21.14
CA SER A 417 12.37 -46.12 -22.14
C SER A 417 13.16 -46.96 -23.16
N SER A 418 14.49 -47.00 -23.08
CA SER A 418 15.34 -47.68 -24.07
C SER A 418 16.73 -48.07 -23.52
N ASP A 419 17.11 -49.35 -23.65
CA ASP A 419 18.45 -49.86 -23.32
C ASP A 419 19.48 -49.74 -24.48
N ASP A 420 19.23 -48.87 -25.47
CA ASP A 420 20.11 -48.74 -26.65
C ASP A 420 21.40 -47.97 -26.30
N GLY A 421 22.54 -48.67 -26.35
CA GLY A 421 23.84 -48.10 -26.00
C GLY A 421 24.32 -46.93 -26.87
N ARG A 422 23.79 -46.73 -28.10
CA ARG A 422 24.12 -45.54 -28.90
C ARG A 422 23.34 -44.31 -28.43
N LEU A 423 22.09 -44.51 -28.01
CA LEU A 423 21.31 -43.45 -27.37
C LEU A 423 21.97 -43.06 -26.04
N GLU A 424 22.36 -44.03 -25.22
CA GLU A 424 23.08 -43.80 -23.96
C GLU A 424 24.34 -42.96 -24.17
N GLU A 425 25.22 -43.34 -25.10
CA GLU A 425 26.45 -42.58 -25.40
C GLU A 425 26.15 -41.15 -25.92
N ALA A 426 25.09 -40.99 -26.71
CA ALA A 426 24.68 -39.67 -27.21
C ALA A 426 24.14 -38.77 -26.08
N VAL A 427 23.34 -39.34 -25.17
CA VAL A 427 22.78 -38.63 -24.01
C VAL A 427 23.87 -38.27 -23.01
N GLU A 428 24.81 -39.17 -22.70
CA GLU A 428 25.94 -38.87 -21.80
C GLU A 428 26.77 -37.68 -22.31
N ARG A 429 27.00 -37.61 -23.62
CA ARG A 429 27.73 -36.50 -24.23
C ARG A 429 26.96 -35.18 -24.12
N LEU A 430 25.65 -35.21 -24.40
CA LEU A 430 24.77 -34.06 -24.26
C LEU A 430 24.72 -33.59 -22.80
N ASP A 431 24.51 -34.49 -21.85
CA ASP A 431 24.44 -34.19 -20.41
C ASP A 431 25.74 -33.55 -19.91
N GLY A 432 26.90 -34.12 -20.27
CA GLY A 432 28.19 -33.59 -19.87
C GLY A 432 28.43 -32.17 -20.40
N ASN A 433 28.23 -31.94 -21.70
CA ASN A 433 28.46 -30.64 -22.32
C ASN A 433 27.42 -29.59 -21.88
N ALA A 434 26.16 -29.97 -21.73
CA ALA A 434 25.11 -29.07 -21.24
C ALA A 434 25.30 -28.72 -19.76
N SER A 435 25.70 -29.68 -18.93
CA SER A 435 26.02 -29.46 -17.51
C SER A 435 27.22 -28.54 -17.32
N GLU A 436 28.24 -28.63 -18.18
CA GLU A 436 29.37 -27.70 -18.16
C GLU A 436 28.92 -26.26 -18.44
N VAL A 437 28.02 -26.06 -19.42
CA VAL A 437 27.43 -24.76 -19.70
C VAL A 437 26.60 -24.26 -18.50
N GLU A 438 25.72 -25.09 -17.94
CA GLU A 438 24.93 -24.74 -16.76
C GLU A 438 25.81 -24.30 -15.60
N ALA A 439 26.88 -25.05 -15.29
CA ALA A 439 27.81 -24.77 -14.20
C ALA A 439 28.64 -23.49 -14.40
N ASN A 440 28.67 -22.94 -15.61
CA ASN A 440 29.29 -21.67 -15.93
C ASN A 440 28.30 -20.50 -15.89
N ILE A 441 27.02 -20.76 -16.17
CA ILE A 441 25.95 -19.77 -16.08
C ILE A 441 25.48 -19.58 -14.63
N TYR A 442 25.25 -20.69 -13.92
CA TYR A 442 24.74 -20.78 -12.55
C TYR A 442 25.61 -21.69 -11.67
N GLN A 443 25.67 -21.40 -10.37
CA GLN A 443 26.43 -22.21 -9.41
C GLN A 443 25.60 -23.42 -8.95
N VAL A 444 25.66 -24.50 -9.73
CA VAL A 444 24.90 -25.75 -9.49
C VAL A 444 25.21 -26.46 -8.17
N ARG A 445 26.33 -26.12 -7.51
CA ARG A 445 26.72 -26.72 -6.23
C ARG A 445 25.98 -26.13 -5.03
N ASN A 446 25.29 -25.01 -5.21
CA ASN A 446 24.56 -24.36 -4.13
C ASN A 446 23.34 -25.20 -3.72
N ARG A 447 23.24 -25.48 -2.42
CA ARG A 447 22.10 -26.12 -1.74
C ARG A 447 21.58 -25.27 -0.58
N SER A 448 22.39 -24.35 -0.07
CA SER A 448 22.04 -23.41 0.99
C SER A 448 22.45 -21.97 0.66
N GLY A 449 21.81 -20.99 1.31
CA GLY A 449 22.13 -19.58 1.12
C GLY A 449 23.55 -19.17 1.55
N GLN A 450 24.28 -20.01 2.27
CA GLN A 450 25.67 -19.77 2.70
C GLN A 450 26.71 -20.47 1.81
N ASP A 451 26.28 -21.35 0.91
CA ASP A 451 27.19 -22.05 0.00
C ASP A 451 27.96 -21.13 -0.96
N PRO A 452 27.45 -19.94 -1.36
CA PRO A 452 28.24 -18.98 -2.12
C PRO A 452 29.53 -18.50 -1.41
N LEU A 453 29.69 -18.75 -0.11
CA LEU A 453 30.97 -18.53 0.59
C LEU A 453 32.03 -19.57 0.21
N ASN A 454 31.61 -20.78 -0.17
CA ASN A 454 32.48 -21.90 -0.55
C ASN A 454 32.62 -22.04 -2.06
N PHE A 455 31.60 -21.62 -2.82
CA PHE A 455 31.56 -21.78 -4.28
C PHE A 455 31.37 -20.42 -4.97
N PRO A 456 32.28 -20.01 -5.86
CA PRO A 456 32.19 -18.71 -6.53
C PRO A 456 30.87 -18.53 -7.28
N ILE A 457 30.29 -17.33 -7.16
CA ILE A 457 29.10 -16.94 -7.92
C ILE A 457 29.38 -16.91 -9.43
N LYS A 458 28.35 -17.17 -10.23
CA LYS A 458 28.44 -17.24 -11.70
C LYS A 458 27.80 -16.02 -12.37
N VAL A 459 27.81 -15.97 -13.70
CA VAL A 459 27.43 -14.78 -14.45
C VAL A 459 25.98 -14.35 -14.16
N ASN A 460 25.06 -15.30 -13.97
CA ASN A 460 23.66 -14.97 -13.66
C ASN A 460 23.52 -14.18 -12.33
N ASN A 461 24.24 -14.63 -11.30
CA ASN A 461 24.28 -13.95 -10.00
C ASN A 461 25.00 -12.61 -10.11
N ARG A 462 26.13 -12.52 -10.83
CA ARG A 462 26.85 -11.24 -10.98
C ARG A 462 26.00 -10.18 -11.68
N LEU A 463 25.25 -10.57 -12.72
CA LEU A 463 24.27 -9.69 -13.37
C LEU A 463 23.14 -9.30 -12.41
N ALA A 464 22.54 -10.26 -11.72
CA ALA A 464 21.47 -9.98 -10.75
C ALA A 464 21.94 -9.07 -9.60
N ASN A 465 23.18 -9.25 -9.13
CA ASN A 465 23.78 -8.37 -8.13
C ASN A 465 24.06 -6.98 -8.70
N LEU A 466 24.56 -6.86 -9.94
CA LEU A 466 24.77 -5.57 -10.59
C LEU A 466 23.47 -4.75 -10.67
N MET A 467 22.36 -5.38 -11.08
CA MET A 467 21.04 -4.73 -11.05
C MET A 467 20.66 -4.37 -9.62
N SER A 468 20.82 -5.29 -8.66
CA SER A 468 20.50 -4.99 -7.27
C SER A 468 21.32 -3.84 -6.68
N MET A 469 22.53 -3.61 -7.17
CA MET A 469 23.37 -2.47 -6.77
C MET A 469 22.94 -1.18 -7.46
N ALA A 470 22.56 -1.25 -8.74
CA ALA A 470 22.00 -0.11 -9.47
C ALA A 470 20.69 0.38 -8.87
N GLU A 471 19.91 -0.52 -8.26
CA GLU A 471 18.63 -0.23 -7.59
C GLU A 471 18.77 0.12 -6.09
N MET A 472 19.99 0.35 -5.59
CA MET A 472 20.20 0.87 -4.22
C MET A 472 20.04 2.39 -4.19
N GLY A 473 18.79 2.83 -4.05
CA GLY A 473 18.43 4.25 -4.02
C GLY A 473 18.03 4.79 -5.39
N ASP A 474 17.67 6.07 -5.43
CA ASP A 474 17.28 6.78 -6.64
C ASP A 474 18.48 7.53 -7.21
N GLY A 475 18.78 7.33 -8.49
CA GLY A 475 19.84 8.05 -9.17
C GLY A 475 20.38 7.32 -10.39
N ARG A 476 21.18 8.04 -11.17
CA ARG A 476 21.78 7.50 -12.39
C ARG A 476 22.73 6.34 -12.03
N PRO A 477 22.78 5.26 -12.84
CA PRO A 477 23.78 4.21 -12.67
C PRO A 477 25.19 4.81 -12.64
N GLY A 478 26.01 4.31 -11.71
CA GLY A 478 27.40 4.74 -11.59
C GLY A 478 28.15 4.51 -12.91
N THR A 479 29.11 5.36 -13.22
CA THR A 479 29.84 5.33 -14.51
C THR A 479 30.55 4.01 -14.80
N TYR A 480 30.90 3.25 -13.75
CA TYR A 480 31.53 1.93 -13.86
C TYR A 480 30.53 0.80 -14.16
N MET A 481 29.23 0.98 -13.87
CA MET A 481 28.23 -0.08 -14.00
C MET A 481 28.01 -0.52 -15.46
N PRO A 482 27.94 0.39 -16.46
CA PRO A 482 27.90 0.00 -17.87
C PRO A 482 29.11 -0.81 -18.34
N GLU A 483 30.32 -0.51 -17.83
CA GLU A 483 31.53 -1.26 -18.17
C GLU A 483 31.48 -2.69 -17.61
N ILE A 484 31.08 -2.84 -16.34
CA ILE A 484 30.86 -4.16 -15.74
C ILE A 484 29.78 -4.93 -16.50
N PHE A 485 28.68 -4.28 -16.86
CA PHE A 485 27.60 -4.90 -17.62
C PHE A 485 28.09 -5.47 -18.95
N GLN A 486 28.87 -4.70 -19.73
CA GLN A 486 29.43 -5.16 -21.00
C GLN A 486 30.35 -6.38 -20.84
N ILE A 487 31.15 -6.42 -19.77
CA ILE A 487 32.02 -7.59 -19.47
C ILE A 487 31.17 -8.83 -19.20
N LEU A 488 30.14 -8.71 -18.36
CA LEU A 488 29.26 -9.83 -18.01
C LEU A 488 28.37 -10.27 -19.18
N GLU A 489 27.91 -9.32 -20.00
CA GLU A 489 27.14 -9.58 -21.22
C GLU A 489 27.98 -10.38 -22.22
N ALA A 490 29.23 -10.00 -22.47
CA ALA A 490 30.14 -10.73 -23.35
C ALA A 490 30.44 -12.14 -22.82
N GLU A 491 30.62 -12.29 -21.50
CA GLU A 491 30.81 -13.59 -20.86
C GLU A 491 29.59 -14.50 -21.03
N LEU A 492 28.37 -13.99 -20.76
CA LEU A 492 27.13 -14.73 -20.98
C LEU A 492 26.94 -15.11 -22.45
N GLN A 493 27.24 -14.21 -23.39
CA GLN A 493 27.17 -14.49 -24.82
C GLN A 493 28.09 -15.64 -25.23
N GLY A 494 29.27 -15.75 -24.61
CA GLY A 494 30.16 -16.89 -24.81
C GLY A 494 29.52 -18.22 -24.41
N TYR A 495 28.84 -18.26 -23.27
CA TYR A 495 28.12 -19.46 -22.82
C TYR A 495 26.86 -19.74 -23.65
N ALA A 496 26.14 -18.71 -24.10
CA ALA A 496 25.01 -18.86 -25.00
C ALA A 496 25.44 -19.45 -26.35
N ASN A 497 26.56 -18.98 -26.92
CA ASN A 497 27.13 -19.54 -28.14
C ASN A 497 27.52 -21.01 -27.94
N ARG A 498 28.17 -21.34 -26.81
CA ARG A 498 28.52 -22.73 -26.47
C ARG A 498 27.27 -23.61 -26.35
N LEU A 499 26.20 -23.10 -25.74
CA LEU A 499 24.93 -23.83 -25.62
C LEU A 499 24.32 -24.12 -26.99
N GLN A 500 24.34 -23.14 -27.89
CA GLN A 500 23.87 -23.31 -29.27
C GLN A 500 24.68 -24.37 -30.03
N GLU A 501 26.00 -24.43 -29.82
CA GLU A 501 26.82 -25.51 -30.37
C GLU A 501 26.39 -26.89 -29.83
N VAL A 502 26.18 -27.01 -28.51
CA VAL A 502 25.70 -28.26 -27.88
C VAL A 502 24.35 -28.69 -28.46
N TRP A 503 23.43 -27.74 -28.70
CA TRP A 503 22.17 -28.05 -29.36
C TRP A 503 22.34 -28.48 -30.82
N ALA A 504 23.20 -27.79 -31.57
CA ALA A 504 23.44 -28.10 -32.97
C ALA A 504 24.16 -29.43 -33.19
N THR A 505 24.96 -29.90 -32.23
CA THR A 505 25.72 -31.16 -32.35
C THR A 505 25.13 -32.30 -31.53
N ASP A 506 25.02 -32.11 -30.22
CA ASP A 506 24.79 -33.20 -29.27
C ASP A 506 23.30 -33.51 -29.17
N LEU A 507 22.45 -32.49 -29.03
CA LEU A 507 21.00 -32.67 -29.07
C LEU A 507 20.54 -33.20 -30.44
N ALA A 508 21.13 -32.70 -31.52
CA ALA A 508 20.86 -33.23 -32.87
C ALA A 508 21.34 -34.69 -33.04
N ALA A 509 22.37 -35.14 -32.31
CA ALA A 509 22.77 -36.54 -32.30
C ALA A 509 21.76 -37.40 -31.51
N VAL A 510 21.33 -36.94 -30.33
CA VAL A 510 20.30 -37.60 -29.53
C VAL A 510 19.01 -37.74 -30.33
N ASN A 511 18.51 -36.66 -30.94
CA ASN A 511 17.28 -36.70 -31.73
C ASN A 511 17.37 -37.62 -32.96
N ARG A 512 18.55 -37.80 -33.56
CA ARG A 512 18.74 -38.80 -34.64
C ARG A 512 18.64 -40.23 -34.13
N GLU A 513 19.14 -40.51 -32.92
CA GLU A 513 19.02 -41.84 -32.33
C GLU A 513 17.58 -42.11 -31.84
N LEU A 514 16.88 -41.10 -31.30
CA LEU A 514 15.45 -41.19 -30.97
C LEU A 514 14.60 -41.46 -32.21
N GLU A 515 14.82 -40.73 -33.30
CA GLU A 515 14.13 -40.96 -34.58
C GLU A 515 14.38 -42.38 -35.10
N ARG A 516 15.63 -42.87 -35.01
CA ARG A 516 15.96 -44.26 -35.39
C ARG A 516 15.22 -45.29 -34.54
N LEU A 517 14.97 -44.99 -33.26
CA LEU A 517 14.26 -45.86 -32.33
C LEU A 517 12.73 -45.69 -32.42
N GLY A 518 12.23 -44.75 -33.25
CA GLY A 518 10.81 -44.45 -33.38
C GLY A 518 10.23 -43.72 -32.16
N MET A 519 11.08 -43.00 -31.42
CA MET A 519 10.71 -42.20 -30.25
C MET A 519 10.57 -40.72 -30.63
N ASP A 520 9.81 -39.97 -29.83
CA ASP A 520 9.63 -38.54 -30.04
C ASP A 520 10.95 -37.77 -29.82
N PRO A 521 11.26 -36.76 -30.65
CA PRO A 521 12.45 -35.94 -30.48
C PRO A 521 12.31 -35.00 -29.29
N ILE A 522 13.44 -34.68 -28.67
CA ILE A 522 13.55 -33.71 -27.57
C ILE A 522 13.52 -32.29 -28.14
N ASP A 523 12.68 -31.44 -27.57
CA ASP A 523 12.57 -30.01 -27.92
C ASP A 523 12.92 -29.12 -26.71
N PRO A 524 13.93 -28.24 -26.81
CA PRO A 524 14.26 -27.27 -25.77
C PRO A 524 13.13 -26.26 -25.47
N ASN A 525 12.26 -26.01 -26.44
CA ASN A 525 11.19 -25.01 -26.37
C ASN A 525 9.81 -25.62 -26.15
N CYS A 526 9.73 -26.92 -25.85
CA CYS A 526 8.47 -27.57 -25.53
C CYS A 526 7.73 -26.82 -24.41
N ALA A 527 6.53 -26.32 -24.73
CA ALA A 527 5.71 -25.49 -23.84
C ALA A 527 4.66 -26.28 -23.05
N ASP A 528 4.61 -27.61 -23.24
CA ASP A 528 3.66 -28.51 -22.60
C ASP A 528 4.36 -29.20 -21.42
N ASP A 529 4.13 -28.70 -20.21
CA ASP A 529 4.75 -29.22 -18.97
C ASP A 529 4.32 -30.67 -18.68
N GLU A 530 3.18 -31.15 -19.20
CA GLU A 530 2.76 -32.56 -19.10
C GLU A 530 3.58 -33.49 -20.02
N ARG A 531 4.04 -32.97 -21.17
CA ARG A 531 4.89 -33.73 -22.11
C ARG A 531 6.39 -33.53 -21.87
N CYS A 532 6.77 -32.45 -21.20
CA CYS A 532 8.16 -31.99 -21.08
C CYS A 532 8.43 -31.45 -19.66
N PRO A 533 8.40 -32.32 -18.63
CA PRO A 533 8.51 -31.90 -17.24
C PRO A 533 9.83 -31.16 -16.97
N ILE A 534 9.75 -30.10 -16.17
CA ILE A 534 10.91 -29.40 -15.61
C ILE A 534 11.23 -30.07 -14.27
N ALA A 535 12.45 -30.61 -14.15
CA ALA A 535 12.94 -31.21 -12.90
C ALA A 535 13.41 -30.17 -11.86
#